data_AF-A0A1G0DPN8-F1
#
_entry.id   AF-A0A1G0DPN8-F1
#
_cell.length_a   1.000
_cell.length_b   1.000
_cell.length_c   1.000
_cell.angle_alpha   90.00
_cell.angle_beta   90.00
_cell.angle_gamma   90.00
#
_symmetry.space_group_name_H-M   'P 1'
#
loop_
_entity.id
_entity.type
_entity.pdbx_description
1 polymer ?
#
loop_
_entity_poly.entity_id
_entity_poly.type
_entity_poly.pdbx_seq_one_letter_code
_entity_poly.pdbx_strand_id
1 'polypeptide(L)'
;MARIRSVKPEFWTDEKIVDLSAFARLLFIGLWNFADDYGRMIYSPKRIKMQIFPGDNLDMEALLGEIRGDSLVSIYVVDGIEYLQVNGFAKHQKIDKRSASKYPPPTESPRVLEKNSLGREGIKEVEVEGKDSKTGSAAKHSRATPPVDNSVDKHIAAAAPTADATQNRTAELTAMLRKRGAALPDDDPNVRKWAQAGISDTQVLAALETAQQRRAEAYSSQPINSGYLDSIITGTDSKPDKPKKAHAPPWWTSNELMTAKARELKITPPMPGESWEQFRGRINAKLAEAVEKAET
;
A
#
# COMPACT_ATOMS: atom_id res chain seq x y z
N MET A 1 0.13 -7.24 -0.49
CA MET A 1 0.65 -6.50 0.67
C MET A 1 -0.13 -5.22 0.74
N ALA A 2 -0.68 -4.90 1.91
CA ALA A 2 -1.45 -3.68 2.10
C ALA A 2 -0.55 -2.45 1.91
N ARG A 3 -1.11 -1.36 1.41
CA ARG A 3 -0.41 -0.10 1.18
C ARG A 3 -1.13 1.04 1.89
N ILE A 4 -0.38 2.00 2.40
CA ILE A 4 -0.95 3.28 2.84
C ILE A 4 -1.47 4.00 1.59
N ARG A 5 -2.70 4.48 1.67
CA ARG A 5 -3.40 5.22 0.61
C ARG A 5 -4.04 6.44 1.24
N SER A 6 -3.94 7.59 0.59
CA SER A 6 -4.57 8.82 1.09
C SER A 6 -6.03 8.88 0.64
N VAL A 7 -6.90 9.41 1.49
CA VAL A 7 -8.25 9.82 1.09
C VAL A 7 -8.17 11.27 0.64
N LYS A 8 -8.49 11.51 -0.63
CA LYS A 8 -8.47 12.87 -1.18
C LYS A 8 -9.70 13.67 -0.74
N PRO A 9 -9.64 15.01 -0.65
CA PRO A 9 -10.80 15.82 -0.27
C PRO A 9 -12.05 15.58 -1.14
N GLU A 10 -11.88 15.34 -2.44
CA GLU A 10 -12.98 15.12 -3.38
C GLU A 10 -13.81 13.88 -3.04
N PHE A 11 -13.26 12.94 -2.27
CA PHE A 11 -14.00 11.78 -1.78
C PHE A 11 -15.22 12.18 -0.94
N TRP A 12 -15.09 13.23 -0.14
CA TRP A 12 -16.14 13.65 0.80
C TRP A 12 -17.29 14.40 0.13
N THR A 13 -17.11 14.81 -1.12
CA THR A 13 -18.06 15.58 -1.91
C THR A 13 -18.56 14.85 -3.15
N ASP A 14 -18.06 13.63 -3.42
CA ASP A 14 -18.52 12.80 -4.53
C ASP A 14 -19.91 12.26 -4.23
N GLU A 15 -20.91 12.66 -5.01
CA GLU A 15 -22.33 12.34 -4.80
C GLU A 15 -22.54 10.82 -4.65
N LYS A 16 -21.91 10.01 -5.50
CA LYS A 16 -22.03 8.54 -5.43
C LYS A 16 -21.50 7.98 -4.13
N ILE A 17 -20.44 8.59 -3.59
CA ILE A 17 -19.82 8.14 -2.34
C ILE A 17 -20.64 8.63 -1.15
N VAL A 18 -21.19 9.84 -1.22
CA VAL A 18 -22.01 10.42 -0.15
C VAL A 18 -23.32 9.65 0.05
N ASP A 19 -23.91 9.13 -1.03
CA ASP A 19 -25.14 8.34 -1.00
C ASP A 19 -24.96 6.95 -0.37
N LEU A 20 -23.71 6.47 -0.25
CA LEU A 20 -23.40 5.20 0.41
C LEU A 20 -23.61 5.27 1.93
N SER A 21 -24.02 4.14 2.48
CA SER A 21 -23.99 3.83 3.89
C SER A 21 -22.58 4.04 4.47
N ALA A 22 -22.51 4.41 5.75
CA ALA A 22 -21.23 4.72 6.40
C ALA A 22 -20.22 3.56 6.29
N PHE A 23 -20.68 2.32 6.46
CA PHE A 23 -19.83 1.14 6.33
C PHE A 23 -19.45 0.84 4.88
N ALA A 24 -20.31 1.10 3.89
CA ALA A 24 -19.95 0.96 2.48
C ALA A 24 -18.88 1.98 2.05
N ARG A 25 -18.94 3.22 2.55
CA ARG A 25 -17.86 4.21 2.37
C ARG A 25 -16.53 3.72 2.96
N LEU A 26 -16.56 3.23 4.20
CA LEU A 26 -15.37 2.70 4.87
C LEU A 26 -14.82 1.48 4.12
N LEU A 27 -15.70 0.59 3.64
CA LEU A 27 -15.34 -0.55 2.82
C LEU A 27 -14.61 -0.08 1.55
N PHE A 28 -15.17 0.88 0.84
CA PHE A 28 -14.59 1.38 -0.40
C PHE A 28 -13.20 1.98 -0.20
N ILE A 29 -12.99 2.78 0.84
CA ILE A 29 -11.66 3.30 1.21
C ILE A 29 -10.71 2.16 1.57
N GLY A 30 -11.17 1.21 2.41
CA GLY A 30 -10.36 0.08 2.87
C GLY A 30 -9.88 -0.80 1.71
N LEU A 31 -10.70 -1.01 0.67
CA LEU A 31 -10.32 -1.75 -0.53
C LEU A 31 -9.08 -1.16 -1.20
N TRP A 32 -8.87 0.16 -1.16
CA TRP A 32 -7.70 0.80 -1.78
C TRP A 32 -6.38 0.35 -1.15
N ASN A 33 -6.39 0.04 0.15
CA ASN A 33 -5.20 -0.44 0.85
C ASN A 33 -4.78 -1.82 0.38
N PHE A 34 -5.75 -2.70 0.10
CA PHE A 34 -5.50 -4.11 -0.21
C PHE A 34 -5.45 -4.41 -1.71
N ALA A 35 -6.03 -3.55 -2.54
CA ALA A 35 -5.88 -3.57 -3.98
C ALA A 35 -4.45 -3.19 -4.43
N ASP A 36 -4.03 -3.76 -5.55
CA ASP A 36 -2.75 -3.40 -6.17
C ASP A 36 -2.78 -2.00 -6.80
N ASP A 37 -1.68 -1.60 -7.46
CA ASP A 37 -1.56 -0.25 -8.03
C ASP A 37 -2.44 -0.02 -9.28
N TYR A 38 -3.19 -1.05 -9.71
CA TYR A 38 -4.21 -0.99 -10.74
C TYR A 38 -5.62 -1.13 -10.17
N GLY A 39 -5.78 -1.21 -8.85
CA GLY A 39 -7.07 -1.37 -8.18
C GLY A 39 -7.58 -2.80 -8.23
N ARG A 40 -6.73 -3.81 -8.43
CA ARG A 40 -7.13 -5.23 -8.52
C ARG A 40 -6.81 -6.00 -7.26
N MET A 41 -7.68 -6.95 -6.89
CA MET A 41 -7.45 -7.94 -5.84
C MET A 41 -8.27 -9.21 -6.07
N ILE A 42 -7.93 -10.29 -5.36
CA ILE A 42 -8.78 -11.50 -5.31
C ILE A 42 -10.10 -11.13 -4.64
N TYR A 43 -11.21 -11.54 -5.23
CA TYR A 43 -12.53 -11.38 -4.62
C TYR A 43 -12.77 -12.51 -3.61
N SER A 44 -12.96 -12.14 -2.36
CA SER A 44 -13.37 -13.06 -1.30
C SER A 44 -14.01 -12.22 -0.17
N PRO A 45 -15.34 -12.19 -0.06
CA PRO A 45 -16.05 -11.41 0.96
C PRO A 45 -15.54 -11.68 2.37
N LYS A 46 -15.30 -12.95 2.71
CA LYS A 46 -14.71 -13.36 3.99
C LYS A 46 -13.32 -12.76 4.23
N ARG A 47 -12.44 -12.77 3.23
CA ARG A 47 -11.09 -12.20 3.34
C ARG A 47 -11.14 -10.68 3.48
N ILE A 48 -11.98 -10.03 2.68
CA ILE A 48 -12.19 -8.57 2.71
C ILE A 48 -12.70 -8.16 4.09
N LYS A 49 -13.67 -8.89 4.67
CA LYS A 49 -14.13 -8.69 6.04
C LYS A 49 -13.00 -8.74 7.05
N MET A 50 -12.20 -9.81 7.03
CA MET A 50 -11.08 -9.96 7.96
C MET A 50 -10.00 -8.88 7.81
N GLN A 51 -9.90 -8.24 6.64
CA GLN A 51 -8.93 -7.19 6.36
C GLN A 51 -9.41 -5.80 6.81
N ILE A 52 -10.70 -5.51 6.65
CA ILE A 52 -11.26 -4.17 6.82
C ILE A 52 -12.11 -4.07 8.10
N PHE A 53 -12.82 -5.14 8.46
CA PHE A 53 -13.79 -5.21 9.56
C PHE A 53 -13.65 -6.51 10.39
N PRO A 54 -12.45 -6.87 10.89
CA PRO A 54 -12.22 -8.17 11.55
C PRO A 54 -13.03 -8.41 12.82
N GLY A 55 -13.57 -7.37 13.46
CA GLY A 55 -14.35 -7.47 14.70
C GLY A 55 -15.84 -7.14 14.54
N ASP A 56 -16.26 -6.66 13.37
CA ASP A 56 -17.61 -6.14 13.20
C ASP A 56 -18.57 -7.20 12.65
N ASN A 57 -19.79 -7.23 13.22
CA ASN A 57 -20.86 -8.08 12.73
C ASN A 57 -21.60 -7.41 11.56
N LEU A 58 -20.92 -7.31 10.43
CA LEU A 58 -21.45 -6.71 9.20
C LEU A 58 -21.83 -7.79 8.16
N ASP A 59 -22.89 -7.51 7.41
CA ASP A 59 -23.25 -8.23 6.19
C ASP A 59 -22.41 -7.72 5.02
N MET A 60 -21.39 -8.51 4.65
CA MET A 60 -20.48 -8.15 3.58
C MET A 60 -21.10 -8.26 2.18
N GLU A 61 -22.06 -9.16 1.98
CA GLU A 61 -22.70 -9.31 0.68
C GLU A 61 -23.57 -8.08 0.39
N ALA A 62 -24.28 -7.57 1.41
CA ALA A 62 -25.02 -6.31 1.30
C ALA A 62 -24.07 -5.12 1.01
N LEU A 63 -22.98 -4.96 1.77
CA LEU A 63 -22.04 -3.85 1.58
C LEU A 63 -21.30 -3.91 0.23
N LEU A 64 -20.87 -5.10 -0.20
CA LEU A 64 -20.24 -5.29 -1.52
C LEU A 64 -21.25 -5.10 -2.65
N GLY A 65 -22.51 -5.51 -2.44
CA GLY A 65 -23.62 -5.27 -3.35
C GLY A 65 -23.92 -3.79 -3.53
N GLU A 66 -23.89 -3.01 -2.45
CA GLU A 66 -24.10 -1.56 -2.46
C GLU A 66 -23.07 -0.84 -3.33
N ILE A 67 -21.78 -1.00 -3.03
CA ILE A 67 -20.71 -0.34 -3.80
C ILE A 67 -20.61 -0.86 -5.24
N ARG A 68 -21.06 -2.09 -5.50
CA ARG A 68 -21.17 -2.64 -6.86
C ARG A 68 -22.34 -2.02 -7.62
N GLY A 69 -23.47 -1.77 -6.94
CA GLY A 69 -24.65 -1.11 -7.51
C GLY A 69 -24.31 0.25 -8.11
N ASP A 70 -23.47 1.04 -7.43
CA ASP A 70 -23.01 2.35 -7.91
C ASP A 70 -21.84 2.28 -8.91
N SER A 71 -21.46 1.07 -9.32
CA SER A 71 -20.35 0.78 -10.23
C SER A 71 -18.99 1.26 -9.69
N LEU A 72 -18.81 1.33 -8.37
CA LEU A 72 -17.52 1.66 -7.75
C LEU A 72 -16.56 0.47 -7.78
N VAL A 73 -17.08 -0.75 -7.85
CA VAL A 73 -16.31 -1.98 -8.04
C VAL A 73 -16.94 -2.90 -9.09
N SER A 74 -16.11 -3.72 -9.72
CA SER A 74 -16.52 -4.78 -10.65
C SER A 74 -15.94 -6.12 -10.20
N ILE A 75 -16.71 -7.20 -10.30
CA ILE A 75 -16.25 -8.57 -10.05
C ILE A 75 -16.11 -9.27 -11.40
N TYR A 76 -15.00 -9.97 -11.60
CA TYR A 76 -14.71 -10.68 -12.86
C TYR A 76 -13.97 -11.99 -12.59
N VAL A 77 -14.00 -12.92 -13.55
CA VAL A 77 -13.40 -14.24 -13.42
C VAL A 77 -12.30 -14.41 -14.46
N VAL A 78 -11.15 -14.91 -14.04
CA VAL A 78 -10.06 -15.34 -14.94
C VAL A 78 -9.55 -16.67 -14.43
N ASP A 79 -9.50 -17.67 -15.31
CA ASP A 79 -9.07 -19.04 -15.00
C ASP A 79 -9.81 -19.65 -13.78
N GLY A 80 -11.12 -19.37 -13.67
CA GLY A 80 -11.97 -19.85 -12.58
C GLY A 80 -11.77 -19.14 -11.23
N ILE A 81 -10.93 -18.11 -11.16
CA ILE A 81 -10.69 -17.31 -9.95
C ILE A 81 -11.43 -15.98 -10.06
N GLU A 82 -12.19 -15.63 -9.03
CA GLU A 82 -12.87 -14.34 -8.94
C GLU A 82 -11.93 -13.24 -8.44
N TYR A 83 -12.00 -12.09 -9.10
CA TYR A 83 -11.24 -10.89 -8.80
C TYR A 83 -12.18 -9.69 -8.67
N LEU A 84 -11.75 -8.72 -7.87
CA LEU A 84 -12.39 -7.43 -7.71
C LEU A 84 -11.50 -6.35 -8.32
N GLN A 85 -12.10 -5.51 -9.16
CA GLN A 85 -11.53 -4.29 -9.69
C GLN A 85 -12.21 -3.09 -9.02
N VAL A 86 -11.43 -2.20 -8.42
CA VAL A 86 -11.88 -0.87 -8.02
C VAL A 86 -11.97 0.00 -9.27
N ASN A 87 -13.17 0.40 -9.64
CA ASN A 87 -13.39 1.21 -10.84
C ASN A 87 -12.89 2.64 -10.61
N GLY A 88 -12.32 3.25 -11.65
CA GLY A 88 -11.78 4.60 -11.52
C GLY A 88 -10.62 4.72 -10.52
N PHE A 89 -9.93 3.63 -10.17
CA PHE A 89 -8.89 3.64 -9.13
C PHE A 89 -7.84 4.75 -9.29
N ALA A 90 -7.44 5.06 -10.53
CA ALA A 90 -6.49 6.15 -10.80
C ALA A 90 -7.03 7.56 -10.46
N LYS A 91 -8.36 7.74 -10.42
CA LYS A 91 -9.01 8.97 -9.95
C LYS A 91 -8.90 9.09 -8.44
N HIS A 92 -9.09 7.98 -7.73
CA HIS A 92 -9.00 7.94 -6.26
C HIS A 92 -7.55 7.95 -5.76
N GLN A 93 -6.63 7.27 -6.46
CA GLN A 93 -5.24 7.07 -6.03
C GLN A 93 -4.26 7.53 -7.10
N LYS A 94 -3.51 8.60 -6.79
CA LYS A 94 -2.36 9.02 -7.59
C LYS A 94 -1.14 8.20 -7.13
N ILE A 95 -0.61 7.39 -8.03
CA ILE A 95 0.52 6.49 -7.75
C ILE A 95 1.63 6.83 -8.72
N ASP A 96 2.70 7.47 -8.22
CA ASP A 96 3.80 7.94 -9.06
C ASP A 96 4.63 6.77 -9.62
N LYS A 97 4.83 5.71 -8.83
CA LYS A 97 5.56 4.49 -9.24
C LYS A 97 4.69 3.26 -9.07
N ARG A 98 3.90 2.94 -10.10
CA ARG A 98 3.07 1.73 -10.11
C ARG A 98 3.94 0.48 -10.18
N SER A 99 3.68 -0.46 -9.29
CA SER A 99 4.16 -1.84 -9.42
C SER A 99 3.34 -2.57 -10.46
N ALA A 100 3.94 -3.51 -11.19
CA ALA A 100 3.20 -4.43 -12.05
C ALA A 100 2.09 -5.11 -11.25
N SER A 101 0.92 -5.24 -11.87
CA SER A 101 -0.20 -5.93 -11.22
C SER A 101 0.11 -7.41 -11.05
N LYS A 102 -0.38 -7.96 -9.94
CA LYS A 102 -0.28 -9.38 -9.63
C LYS A 102 -1.48 -10.17 -10.13
N TYR A 103 -2.52 -9.48 -10.59
CA TYR A 103 -3.80 -10.05 -10.90
C TYR A 103 -4.12 -9.80 -12.38
N PRO A 104 -4.72 -10.76 -13.08
CA PRO A 104 -5.06 -10.58 -14.49
C PRO A 104 -6.04 -9.41 -14.65
N PRO A 105 -5.97 -8.65 -15.75
CA PRO A 105 -6.99 -7.65 -16.05
C PRO A 105 -8.34 -8.35 -16.35
N PRO A 106 -9.47 -7.66 -16.20
CA PRO A 106 -10.74 -8.17 -16.71
C PRO A 106 -10.63 -8.48 -18.21
N THR A 107 -11.01 -9.70 -18.61
CA THR A 107 -11.01 -10.12 -20.01
C THR A 107 -12.17 -9.43 -20.72
N GLU A 108 -11.84 -8.48 -21.60
CA GLU A 108 -12.74 -7.65 -22.41
C GLU A 108 -13.71 -6.71 -21.66
N SER A 109 -13.58 -5.43 -22.00
CA SER A 109 -14.36 -4.31 -21.49
C SER A 109 -15.82 -4.36 -21.94
N PRO A 110 -16.80 -4.39 -21.03
CA PRO A 110 -18.17 -4.05 -21.40
C PRO A 110 -18.22 -2.53 -21.54
N ARG A 111 -18.37 -2.08 -22.79
CA ARG A 111 -18.92 -0.77 -23.13
C ARG A 111 -20.15 -0.54 -22.23
N VAL A 112 -20.14 0.57 -21.50
CA VAL A 112 -21.30 1.05 -20.74
C VAL A 112 -22.46 1.19 -21.73
N LEU A 113 -23.41 0.27 -21.66
CA LEU A 113 -24.74 0.47 -22.22
C LEU A 113 -25.47 1.41 -21.27
N GLU A 114 -25.67 2.64 -21.70
CA GLU A 114 -26.71 3.50 -21.13
C GLU A 114 -28.07 2.81 -21.27
N LYS A 115 -28.86 2.82 -20.19
CA LYS A 115 -30.30 3.11 -20.25
C LYS A 115 -30.89 3.39 -18.87
N ASN A 116 -31.20 4.67 -18.69
CA ASN A 116 -32.47 5.23 -18.25
C ASN A 116 -33.17 4.65 -17.01
N SER A 117 -33.15 5.48 -15.98
CA SER A 117 -34.23 5.83 -15.04
C SER A 117 -35.65 5.38 -15.44
N LEU A 118 -36.40 4.81 -14.47
CA LEU A 118 -37.79 5.16 -14.09
C LEU A 118 -38.34 4.24 -12.97
N GLY A 119 -38.86 4.86 -11.88
CA GLY A 119 -39.87 4.35 -10.91
C GLY A 119 -39.38 3.36 -9.84
N ARG A 120 -39.24 3.67 -8.55
CA ARG A 120 -40.16 4.15 -7.48
C ARG A 120 -41.27 3.15 -7.07
N GLU A 121 -41.39 3.01 -5.74
CA GLU A 121 -42.43 2.38 -4.89
C GLU A 121 -42.06 0.97 -4.37
N GLY A 122 -42.14 0.64 -3.07
CA GLY A 122 -42.75 1.30 -1.92
C GLY A 122 -42.42 0.57 -0.60
N ILE A 123 -42.79 1.25 0.48
CA ILE A 123 -42.49 1.05 1.91
C ILE A 123 -43.20 -0.19 2.51
N LYS A 124 -42.62 -0.79 3.58
CA LYS A 124 -43.35 -1.18 4.81
C LYS A 124 -42.43 -1.58 5.97
N GLU A 125 -42.52 -0.78 7.04
CA GLU A 125 -42.10 -1.07 8.41
C GLU A 125 -43.06 -2.07 9.08
N VAL A 126 -42.55 -2.86 10.03
CA VAL A 126 -43.34 -3.45 11.13
C VAL A 126 -42.47 -3.51 12.40
N GLU A 127 -42.85 -2.71 13.41
CA GLU A 127 -42.50 -2.86 14.82
C GLU A 127 -43.18 -4.08 15.44
N VAL A 128 -42.52 -4.77 16.38
CA VAL A 128 -43.20 -5.42 17.53
C VAL A 128 -42.34 -5.27 18.80
N GLU A 129 -43.04 -4.84 19.84
CA GLU A 129 -42.62 -4.46 21.19
C GLU A 129 -42.69 -5.64 22.20
N GLY A 130 -41.95 -5.52 23.30
CA GLY A 130 -42.23 -6.15 24.60
C GLY A 130 -41.36 -7.37 24.99
N LYS A 131 -40.96 -7.62 26.24
CA LYS A 131 -41.28 -6.99 27.53
C LYS A 131 -40.43 -7.66 28.66
N ASP A 132 -40.02 -6.87 29.64
CA ASP A 132 -39.69 -7.11 31.07
C ASP A 132 -38.99 -8.41 31.57
N SER A 133 -37.94 -8.28 32.39
CA SER A 133 -38.02 -8.28 33.88
C SER A 133 -36.68 -8.56 34.63
N LYS A 134 -36.42 -7.72 35.66
CA LYS A 134 -35.85 -7.94 37.03
C LYS A 134 -35.08 -9.27 37.32
N THR A 135 -34.01 -9.35 38.12
CA THR A 135 -33.64 -8.75 39.44
C THR A 135 -32.25 -9.29 39.81
N GLY A 136 -31.34 -8.50 40.41
CA GLY A 136 -31.07 -8.55 41.85
C GLY A 136 -29.72 -9.19 42.27
N SER A 137 -28.86 -8.36 42.90
CA SER A 137 -28.06 -8.63 44.13
C SER A 137 -26.95 -9.71 44.12
N ALA A 138 -25.81 -9.66 44.81
CA ALA A 138 -24.99 -8.69 45.54
C ALA A 138 -23.75 -9.46 46.07
N ALA A 139 -22.74 -8.71 46.55
CA ALA A 139 -21.69 -9.12 47.52
C ALA A 139 -20.52 -9.99 46.99
N LYS A 140 -19.26 -9.85 47.44
CA LYS A 140 -18.54 -8.93 48.34
C LYS A 140 -17.03 -9.30 48.27
N HIS A 141 -16.16 -8.29 48.43
CA HIS A 141 -14.87 -8.30 49.16
C HIS A 141 -13.68 -9.05 48.50
N SER A 142 -12.40 -8.66 48.62
CA SER A 142 -11.71 -7.68 49.47
C SER A 142 -10.30 -7.35 48.93
N ARG A 143 -9.83 -6.20 49.39
CA ARG A 143 -8.59 -5.44 49.15
C ARG A 143 -7.34 -6.07 49.82
N ALA A 144 -6.16 -5.92 49.21
CA ALA A 144 -4.96 -5.22 49.76
C ALA A 144 -3.59 -5.77 49.26
N THR A 145 -2.69 -4.85 48.90
CA THR A 145 -1.22 -4.94 48.82
C THR A 145 -0.61 -4.08 49.95
N PRO A 146 0.73 -3.92 50.10
CA PRO A 146 1.88 -4.85 50.18
C PRO A 146 2.66 -4.61 51.51
N PRO A 147 3.95 -5.02 51.66
CA PRO A 147 5.03 -4.00 51.73
C PRO A 147 6.43 -4.45 51.20
N VAL A 148 7.38 -3.52 51.27
CA VAL A 148 8.76 -3.45 50.72
C VAL A 148 9.81 -3.64 51.85
N ASP A 149 11.03 -4.15 51.58
CA ASP A 149 12.35 -3.48 51.82
C ASP A 149 13.62 -4.36 51.56
N ASN A 150 14.63 -3.74 50.88
CA ASN A 150 16.13 -3.81 50.85
C ASN A 150 16.96 -5.04 51.36
N SER A 151 18.21 -5.38 50.97
CA SER A 151 19.31 -4.75 50.18
C SER A 151 20.57 -5.68 50.06
N VAL A 152 21.37 -5.50 48.97
CA VAL A 152 22.84 -5.71 48.68
C VAL A 152 23.54 -7.10 48.88
N ASP A 153 24.15 -7.71 47.83
CA ASP A 153 25.58 -7.57 47.41
C ASP A 153 26.06 -8.49 46.26
N LYS A 154 27.14 -8.03 45.60
CA LYS A 154 27.82 -8.40 44.34
C LYS A 154 28.09 -9.87 44.02
N HIS A 155 28.07 -10.21 42.72
CA HIS A 155 29.22 -10.73 41.96
C HIS A 155 29.06 -10.50 40.45
N ILE A 156 30.11 -9.94 39.83
CA ILE A 156 30.23 -9.68 38.39
C ILE A 156 30.54 -11.00 37.68
N ALA A 157 29.61 -11.42 36.82
CA ALA A 157 29.86 -12.35 35.73
C ALA A 157 29.05 -11.82 34.53
N ALA A 158 29.64 -11.81 33.34
CA ALA A 158 28.99 -11.31 32.12
C ALA A 158 27.73 -12.14 31.82
N ALA A 159 26.60 -11.69 32.34
CA ALA A 159 25.30 -12.32 32.16
C ALA A 159 24.76 -11.96 30.78
N ALA A 160 24.23 -12.97 30.09
CA ALA A 160 23.43 -12.77 28.88
C ALA A 160 22.41 -11.64 29.10
N PRO A 161 22.17 -10.77 28.11
CA PRO A 161 21.28 -9.64 28.29
C PRO A 161 19.90 -10.15 28.72
N THR A 162 19.36 -9.58 29.81
CA THR A 162 18.00 -9.89 30.25
C THR A 162 17.00 -9.58 29.14
N ALA A 163 15.84 -10.24 29.15
CA ALA A 163 14.80 -10.01 28.13
C ALA A 163 14.45 -8.51 28.01
N ASP A 164 14.36 -7.82 29.14
CA ASP A 164 14.09 -6.38 29.22
C ASP A 164 15.23 -5.53 28.65
N ALA A 165 16.49 -5.86 28.94
CA ALA A 165 17.66 -5.15 28.38
C ALA A 165 17.75 -5.31 26.85
N THR A 166 17.44 -6.50 26.35
CA THR A 166 17.40 -6.77 24.91
C THR A 166 16.28 -5.99 24.21
N GLN A 167 15.09 -5.93 24.82
CA GLN A 167 13.96 -5.17 24.29
C GLN A 167 14.26 -3.67 24.26
N ASN A 168 14.79 -3.11 25.35
CA ASN A 168 15.19 -1.71 25.42
C ASN A 168 16.24 -1.38 24.34
N ARG A 169 17.25 -2.23 24.20
CA ARG A 169 18.29 -2.06 23.17
C ARG A 169 17.73 -2.15 21.75
N THR A 170 16.76 -3.03 21.52
CA THR A 170 16.08 -3.16 20.22
C THR A 170 15.33 -1.88 19.87
N ALA A 171 14.61 -1.30 20.84
CA ALA A 171 13.88 -0.05 20.67
C ALA A 171 14.83 1.14 20.40
N GLU A 172 15.93 1.24 21.14
CA GLU A 172 16.96 2.27 20.94
C GLU A 172 17.57 2.23 19.54
N LEU A 173 18.01 1.05 19.09
CA LEU A 173 18.59 0.86 17.75
C LEU A 173 17.56 1.21 16.66
N THR A 174 16.31 0.77 16.82
CA THR A 174 15.23 1.05 15.87
C THR A 174 14.95 2.55 15.77
N ALA A 175 14.84 3.25 16.90
CA ALA A 175 14.61 4.69 16.93
C ALA A 175 15.77 5.47 16.30
N MET A 176 17.01 5.09 16.61
CA MET A 176 18.22 5.71 16.06
C MET A 176 18.29 5.60 14.53
N LEU A 177 18.01 4.41 13.98
CA LEU A 177 18.11 4.16 12.55
C LEU A 177 16.96 4.80 11.77
N ARG A 178 15.75 4.80 12.33
CA ARG A 178 14.59 5.52 11.76
C ARG A 178 14.83 7.02 11.67
N LYS A 179 15.42 7.63 12.70
CA LYS A 179 15.80 9.06 12.70
C LYS A 179 16.76 9.40 11.55
N ARG A 180 17.53 8.42 11.08
CA ARG A 180 18.46 8.55 9.94
C ARG A 180 17.91 8.00 8.61
N GLY A 181 16.61 7.72 8.53
CA GLY A 181 15.94 7.37 7.27
C GLY A 181 15.88 5.88 6.94
N ALA A 182 16.22 4.98 7.88
CA ALA A 182 15.95 3.56 7.72
C ALA A 182 14.45 3.25 7.88
N ALA A 183 13.92 2.36 7.05
CA ALA A 183 12.53 1.89 7.12
C ALA A 183 12.47 0.58 7.91
N LEU A 184 12.41 0.69 9.22
CA LEU A 184 12.36 -0.44 10.16
C LEU A 184 10.99 -0.49 10.85
N PRO A 185 10.42 -1.66 11.15
CA PRO A 185 9.32 -1.85 12.12
C PRO A 185 9.75 -1.58 13.57
N ASP A 186 8.82 -1.33 14.47
CA ASP A 186 9.08 -1.09 15.91
C ASP A 186 9.66 -2.33 16.63
N ASP A 187 9.29 -3.52 16.19
CA ASP A 187 9.76 -4.80 16.74
C ASP A 187 10.37 -5.68 15.64
N ASP A 188 11.49 -5.22 15.07
CA ASP A 188 12.15 -5.91 13.96
C ASP A 188 13.03 -7.10 14.46
N PRO A 189 12.82 -8.33 13.93
CA PRO A 189 13.59 -9.50 14.34
C PRO A 189 15.10 -9.39 14.12
N ASN A 190 15.54 -8.72 13.05
CA ASN A 190 16.97 -8.53 12.78
C ASN A 190 17.57 -7.51 13.74
N VAL A 191 16.84 -6.44 14.07
CA VAL A 191 17.30 -5.46 15.08
C VAL A 191 17.42 -6.11 16.46
N ARG A 192 16.46 -6.99 16.82
CA ARG A 192 16.54 -7.80 18.03
C ARG A 192 17.75 -8.73 18.03
N LYS A 193 18.03 -9.39 16.89
CA LYS A 193 19.23 -10.22 16.70
C LYS A 193 20.51 -9.40 16.87
N TRP A 194 20.58 -8.18 16.35
CA TRP A 194 21.73 -7.29 16.54
C TRP A 194 21.92 -6.88 18.00
N ALA A 195 20.81 -6.58 18.70
CA ALA A 195 20.82 -6.27 20.12
C ALA A 195 21.34 -7.46 20.96
N GLN A 196 20.88 -8.68 20.66
CA GLN A 196 21.34 -9.91 21.31
C GLN A 196 22.81 -10.23 20.99
N ALA A 197 23.25 -9.97 19.76
CA ALA A 197 24.62 -10.19 19.31
C ALA A 197 25.60 -9.09 19.77
N GLY A 198 25.12 -8.05 20.47
CA GLY A 198 25.96 -6.97 20.98
C GLY A 198 26.57 -6.08 19.89
N ILE A 199 25.90 -5.95 18.73
CA ILE A 199 26.37 -5.08 17.65
C ILE A 199 26.36 -3.62 18.13
N SER A 200 27.47 -2.92 17.91
CA SER A 200 27.65 -1.54 18.37
C SER A 200 26.85 -0.55 17.52
N ASP A 201 26.51 0.61 18.09
CA ASP A 201 25.85 1.69 17.33
C ASP A 201 26.67 2.09 16.10
N THR A 202 27.99 2.13 16.23
CA THR A 202 28.91 2.46 15.13
C THR A 202 28.81 1.46 13.98
N GLN A 203 28.68 0.16 14.27
CA GLN A 203 28.55 -0.88 13.24
C GLN A 203 27.23 -0.75 12.47
N VAL A 204 26.12 -0.56 13.18
CA VAL A 204 24.80 -0.45 12.51
C VAL A 204 24.69 0.86 11.72
N LEU A 205 25.30 1.94 12.21
CA LEU A 205 25.34 3.21 11.49
C LEU A 205 26.23 3.17 10.25
N ALA A 206 27.40 2.53 10.33
CA ALA A 206 28.26 2.33 9.17
C ALA A 206 27.55 1.49 8.08
N ALA A 207 26.77 0.49 8.48
CA ALA A 207 25.95 -0.28 7.57
C ALA A 207 24.86 0.57 6.91
N LEU A 208 24.20 1.45 7.66
CA LEU A 208 23.20 2.37 7.13
C LEU A 208 23.79 3.37 6.14
N GLU A 209 24.95 3.96 6.45
CA GLU A 209 25.64 4.88 5.56
C GLU A 209 26.05 4.20 4.25
N THR A 210 26.60 2.98 4.34
CA THR A 210 26.92 2.14 3.18
C THR A 210 25.67 1.86 2.32
N ALA A 211 24.54 1.55 2.97
CA ALA A 211 23.28 1.33 2.27
C ALA A 211 22.78 2.60 1.56
N GLN A 212 22.87 3.78 2.20
CA GLN A 212 22.48 5.05 1.62
C GLN A 212 23.32 5.43 0.41
N GLN A 213 24.64 5.28 0.51
CA GLN A 213 25.56 5.54 -0.59
C GLN A 213 25.24 4.65 -1.80
N ARG A 214 25.08 3.34 -1.58
CA ARG A 214 24.71 2.40 -2.66
C ARG A 214 23.38 2.74 -3.32
N ARG A 215 22.40 3.23 -2.55
CA ARG A 215 21.11 3.68 -3.10
C ARG A 215 21.26 4.94 -3.93
N ALA A 216 22.08 5.89 -3.50
CA ALA A 216 22.38 7.11 -4.24
C ALA A 216 23.09 6.80 -5.58
N GLU A 217 24.14 5.95 -5.54
CA GLU A 217 24.89 5.52 -6.73
C GLU A 217 23.99 4.78 -7.74
N ALA A 218 23.03 3.99 -7.25
CA ALA A 218 22.08 3.27 -8.08
C ALA A 218 20.84 4.10 -8.48
N TYR A 219 20.74 5.38 -8.08
CA TYR A 219 19.54 6.22 -8.21
C TYR A 219 18.26 5.50 -7.74
N SER A 220 18.40 4.65 -6.72
CA SER A 220 17.36 3.75 -6.24
C SER A 220 16.58 4.41 -5.12
N SER A 221 15.29 4.69 -5.34
CA SER A 221 14.37 5.21 -4.31
C SER A 221 13.80 4.12 -3.37
N GLN A 222 14.37 2.92 -3.38
CA GLN A 222 13.93 1.83 -2.49
C GLN A 222 14.34 2.13 -1.04
N PRO A 223 13.45 1.87 -0.06
CA PRO A 223 13.75 2.10 1.34
C PRO A 223 14.85 1.14 1.84
N ILE A 224 15.64 1.60 2.81
CA ILE A 224 16.67 0.79 3.47
C ILE A 224 15.99 0.03 4.62
N ASN A 225 15.80 -1.28 4.44
CA ASN A 225 15.15 -2.16 5.42
C ASN A 225 16.16 -2.94 6.26
N SER A 226 15.67 -3.62 7.30
CA SER A 226 16.51 -4.37 8.24
C SER A 226 17.25 -5.54 7.58
N GLY A 227 16.64 -6.21 6.60
CA GLY A 227 17.28 -7.31 5.88
C GLY A 227 18.49 -6.85 5.06
N TYR A 228 18.40 -5.69 4.42
CA TYR A 228 19.52 -5.11 3.68
C TYR A 228 20.63 -4.61 4.60
N LEU A 229 20.27 -4.08 5.76
CA LEU A 229 21.27 -3.74 6.78
C LEU A 229 21.92 -5.01 7.36
N ASP A 230 21.16 -6.08 7.60
CA ASP A 230 21.69 -7.36 8.13
C ASP A 230 22.69 -7.96 7.15
N SER A 231 22.43 -7.89 5.84
CA SER A 231 23.35 -8.41 4.82
C SER A 231 24.65 -7.61 4.73
N ILE A 232 24.60 -6.29 4.95
CA ILE A 232 25.80 -5.45 5.04
C ILE A 232 26.58 -5.73 6.34
N ILE A 233 25.89 -5.89 7.47
CA ILE A 233 26.52 -6.16 8.79
C ILE A 233 27.16 -7.55 8.83
N THR A 234 26.49 -8.55 8.29
CA THR A 234 26.96 -9.96 8.28
C THR A 234 27.95 -10.24 7.14
N GLY A 235 28.17 -9.28 6.24
CA GLY A 235 29.07 -9.43 5.10
C GLY A 235 28.59 -10.44 4.04
N THR A 236 27.33 -10.90 4.13
CA THR A 236 26.73 -11.80 3.13
C THR A 236 26.28 -11.07 1.87
N ASP A 237 26.28 -9.75 1.90
CA ASP A 237 26.11 -8.91 0.71
C ASP A 237 27.30 -9.09 -0.25
N SER A 238 27.10 -9.94 -1.26
CA SER A 238 27.95 -9.91 -2.46
C SER A 238 27.78 -8.55 -3.15
N LYS A 239 28.88 -8.00 -3.73
CA LYS A 239 28.85 -6.76 -4.55
C LYS A 239 27.58 -6.72 -5.40
N PRO A 240 26.88 -5.58 -5.50
CA PRO A 240 25.62 -5.52 -6.22
C PRO A 240 25.84 -6.06 -7.63
N ASP A 241 25.01 -7.04 -8.01
CA ASP A 241 24.81 -7.41 -9.40
C ASP A 241 24.65 -6.12 -10.20
N LYS A 242 25.30 -6.05 -11.38
CA LYS A 242 25.26 -4.89 -12.29
C LYS A 242 23.85 -4.30 -12.27
N PRO A 243 23.70 -2.96 -12.12
CA PRO A 243 22.39 -2.35 -11.99
C PRO A 243 21.53 -2.82 -13.16
N LYS A 244 20.43 -3.55 -12.87
CA LYS A 244 19.40 -3.83 -13.86
C LYS A 244 19.00 -2.45 -14.40
N LYS A 245 19.26 -2.22 -15.70
CA LYS A 245 19.08 -0.92 -16.36
C LYS A 245 17.83 -0.24 -15.81
N ALA A 246 18.00 0.88 -15.12
CA ALA A 246 16.87 1.76 -14.87
C ALA A 246 16.23 2.03 -16.24
N HIS A 247 14.95 1.67 -16.42
CA HIS A 247 14.26 2.05 -17.64
C HIS A 247 14.35 3.56 -17.73
N ALA A 248 15.01 4.05 -18.79
CA ALA A 248 15.01 5.47 -19.09
C ALA A 248 13.55 5.95 -19.02
N PRO A 249 13.29 7.09 -18.38
CA PRO A 249 11.93 7.62 -18.29
C PRO A 249 11.33 7.67 -19.70
N PRO A 250 10.05 7.31 -19.89
CA PRO A 250 9.47 7.26 -21.22
C PRO A 250 9.67 8.58 -21.96
N TRP A 251 9.91 8.52 -23.27
CA TRP A 251 10.33 9.70 -24.02
C TRP A 251 9.32 10.87 -23.96
N TRP A 252 8.06 10.60 -23.64
CA TRP A 252 7.01 11.61 -23.52
C TRP A 252 6.94 12.31 -22.16
N THR A 253 7.81 12.00 -21.20
CA THR A 253 7.73 12.57 -19.83
C THR A 253 8.45 13.90 -19.68
N SER A 254 9.18 14.37 -20.69
CA SER A 254 9.83 15.68 -20.70
C SER A 254 9.92 16.21 -22.13
N ASN A 255 9.86 17.52 -22.27
CA ASN A 255 10.06 18.23 -23.55
C ASN A 255 11.41 17.90 -24.18
N GLU A 256 12.45 17.73 -23.37
CA GLU A 256 13.79 17.36 -23.83
C GLU A 256 13.82 15.93 -24.38
N LEU A 257 13.15 15.00 -23.70
CA LEU A 257 13.03 13.61 -24.13
C LEU A 257 12.16 13.46 -25.39
N MET A 258 11.11 14.27 -25.52
CA MET A 258 10.29 14.32 -26.73
C MET A 258 11.09 14.85 -27.92
N THR A 259 11.90 15.88 -27.69
CA THR A 259 12.80 16.42 -28.71
C THR A 259 13.87 15.41 -29.11
N ALA A 260 14.42 14.66 -28.15
CA ALA A 260 15.37 13.59 -28.40
C ALA A 260 14.76 12.45 -29.22
N LYS A 261 13.52 12.03 -28.90
CA LYS A 261 12.79 11.00 -29.67
C LYS A 261 12.42 11.47 -31.07
N ALA A 262 12.02 12.74 -31.23
CA ALA A 262 11.77 13.32 -32.54
C ALA A 262 13.03 13.31 -33.41
N ARG A 263 14.19 13.63 -32.84
CA ARG A 263 15.48 13.56 -33.54
C ARG A 263 15.82 12.13 -33.98
N GLU A 264 15.59 11.15 -33.12
CA GLU A 264 15.77 9.72 -33.44
C GLU A 264 14.90 9.30 -34.65
N LEU A 265 13.64 9.76 -34.68
CA LEU A 265 12.69 9.46 -35.75
C LEU A 265 12.78 10.41 -36.96
N LYS A 266 13.78 11.30 -36.98
CA LYS A 266 13.98 12.33 -38.03
C LYS A 266 12.75 13.22 -38.26
N ILE A 267 12.02 13.53 -37.19
CA ILE A 267 10.88 14.45 -37.19
C ILE A 267 11.41 15.87 -36.92
N THR A 268 10.90 16.86 -37.64
CA THR A 268 11.24 18.26 -37.40
C THR A 268 10.80 18.70 -36.00
N PRO A 269 11.57 19.57 -35.31
CA PRO A 269 11.21 20.09 -33.98
C PRO A 269 9.86 20.84 -34.00
N PRO A 270 9.31 21.18 -32.81
CA PRO A 270 8.03 21.88 -32.73
C PRO A 270 8.01 23.15 -33.59
N MET A 271 6.98 23.29 -34.42
CA MET A 271 6.80 24.46 -35.28
C MET A 271 6.39 25.69 -34.44
N PRO A 272 6.66 26.92 -34.92
CA PRO A 272 6.18 28.13 -34.25
C PRO A 272 4.66 28.10 -34.07
N GLY A 273 4.18 28.16 -32.83
CA GLY A 273 2.75 28.07 -32.48
C GLY A 273 2.21 26.65 -32.27
N GLU A 274 3.02 25.61 -32.44
CA GLU A 274 2.64 24.23 -32.16
C GLU A 274 2.76 23.91 -30.66
N SER A 275 1.70 23.38 -30.07
CA SER A 275 1.72 22.91 -28.69
C SER A 275 2.51 21.61 -28.54
N TRP A 276 3.04 21.35 -27.34
CA TRP A 276 3.76 20.11 -27.03
C TRP A 276 2.91 18.85 -27.19
N GLU A 277 1.59 18.96 -27.04
CA GLU A 277 0.66 17.86 -27.27
C GLU A 277 0.51 17.53 -28.76
N GLN A 278 0.40 18.55 -29.61
CA GLN A 278 0.39 18.38 -31.07
C GLN A 278 1.71 17.78 -31.57
N PHE A 279 2.84 18.26 -31.04
CA PHE A 279 4.16 17.71 -31.33
C PHE A 279 4.29 16.24 -30.92
N ARG A 280 3.81 15.89 -29.71
CA ARG A 280 3.75 14.49 -29.25
C ARG A 280 2.87 13.62 -30.15
N GLY A 281 1.75 14.17 -30.64
CA GLY A 281 0.87 13.51 -31.60
C GLY A 281 1.60 13.10 -32.88
N ARG A 282 2.43 13.98 -33.43
CA ARG A 282 3.26 13.68 -34.63
C ARG A 282 4.28 12.58 -34.38
N ILE A 283 4.93 12.58 -33.20
CA ILE A 283 5.87 11.52 -32.82
C ILE A 283 5.15 10.16 -32.74
N ASN A 284 3.96 10.12 -32.13
CA ASN A 284 3.16 8.90 -32.05
C ASN A 284 2.70 8.41 -33.42
N ALA A 285 2.24 9.30 -34.30
CA ALA A 285 1.84 8.94 -35.67
C ALA A 285 3.00 8.31 -36.45
N LYS A 286 4.22 8.85 -36.31
CA LYS A 286 5.41 8.29 -36.95
C LYS A 286 5.81 6.92 -36.42
N LEU A 287 5.63 6.71 -35.12
CA LEU A 287 5.86 5.40 -34.50
C LEU A 287 4.84 4.37 -35.00
N ALA A 288 3.56 4.75 -35.14
CA ALA A 288 2.53 3.87 -35.69
C ALA A 288 2.84 3.46 -37.14
N GLU A 289 3.22 4.42 -38.00
CA GLU A 289 3.66 4.13 -39.39
C GLU A 289 4.86 3.16 -39.44
N ALA A 290 5.80 3.29 -38.49
CA ALA A 290 6.98 2.44 -38.44
C ALA A 290 6.65 1.00 -37.99
N VAL A 291 5.64 0.83 -37.14
CA VAL A 291 5.14 -0.48 -36.72
C VAL A 291 4.41 -1.16 -37.88
N GLU A 292 3.52 -0.46 -38.57
CA GLU A 292 2.77 -1.01 -39.71
C GLU A 292 3.70 -1.45 -40.86
N LYS A 293 4.77 -0.67 -41.13
CA LYS A 293 5.82 -1.05 -42.10
C LYS A 293 6.73 -2.20 -41.68
N ALA A 294 6.77 -2.53 -40.39
CA ALA A 294 7.55 -3.67 -39.90
C ALA A 294 6.75 -4.98 -39.94
N GLU A 295 5.42 -4.89 -40.06
CA GLU A 295 4.50 -6.04 -40.13
C GLU A 295 4.12 -6.42 -41.57
N THR A 296 4.59 -5.67 -42.58
CA THR A 296 4.44 -5.94 -44.02
C THR A 296 5.76 -6.35 -44.66
#